data_AF-A0A2S8FP25-F1
#
_entry.id   AF-A0A2S8FP25-F1
#
_cell.length_a   1.000
_cell.length_b   1.000
_cell.length_c   1.000
_cell.angle_alpha   90.00
_cell.angle_beta   90.00
_cell.angle_gamma   90.00
#
_symmetry.space_group_name_H-M   'P 1'
#
loop_
_entity.id
_entity.type
_entity.pdbx_description
1 polymer ?
#
loop_
_entity_poly.entity_id
_entity_poly.type
_entity_poly.pdbx_seq_one_letter_code
_entity_poly.pdbx_strand_id
1 'polypeptide(L)'
;MYALMAILMLIAGIGHLAIWTRLHCFFHAMPYRQWFIDAVELCIYAMSFLIPVVYLVWWIQQPLHSEAAPNAALEYSVLYYCWFVYGTLCATAFVLASLLWLFYLHEAHASATYVEQRPLGRYDFGDVADKMLADTTSRVASMIPGNEILQLEVNRKELFLPRLPEQLDGLTITHISDLHLKGHMSEAYYRKVVDQVNDLQSDLITIAGDIFDRDKCFSWSTATLGQLTAPCGVYFVLGNHEMRTSDPNLARKTLVDDGLIYLGGRHMTLLIREYPVVLAGNELPWHPPAPDMNTLDLAQNDQLPFKLLVAHTPDQFGWAKSHDFDLMLAGHVHGGQIRVPGIGPIVSPSVHGTRYSCGVFYSAPTLMHVSRGISGTSPLRINCPPEITQLVLRNDK
;
A
#
# COMPACT_ATOMS: atom_id res chain seq x y z
N MET A 1 -5.96 33.65 27.05
CA MET A 1 -7.13 32.74 27.00
C MET A 1 -7.47 32.31 25.58
N TYR A 2 -7.75 33.23 24.64
CA TYR A 2 -8.11 32.88 23.25
C TYR A 2 -7.04 32.09 22.49
N ALA A 3 -5.75 32.42 22.65
CA ALA A 3 -4.66 31.67 22.01
C ALA A 3 -4.57 30.21 22.49
N LEU A 4 -4.71 29.97 23.81
CA LEU A 4 -4.73 28.62 24.37
C LEU A 4 -5.93 27.82 23.87
N MET A 5 -7.11 28.44 23.81
CA MET A 5 -8.31 27.80 23.27
C MET A 5 -8.14 27.40 21.81
N ALA A 6 -7.57 28.29 20.98
CA ALA A 6 -7.30 28.01 19.58
C ALA A 6 -6.32 26.83 19.41
N ILE A 7 -5.28 26.74 20.25
CA ILE A 7 -4.34 25.61 20.25
C ILE A 7 -5.05 24.30 20.62
N LEU A 8 -5.88 24.32 21.66
CA LEU A 8 -6.63 23.12 22.08
C LEU A 8 -7.64 22.66 21.02
N MET A 9 -8.32 23.61 20.36
CA MET A 9 -9.21 23.30 19.23
C MET A 9 -8.44 22.73 18.03
N LEU A 10 -7.25 23.24 17.73
CA LEU A 10 -6.40 22.70 16.67
C LEU A 10 -5.95 21.27 17.00
N ILE A 11 -5.47 21.03 18.23
CA ILE A 11 -5.08 19.71 18.72
C ILE A 11 -6.26 18.73 18.62
N ALA A 12 -7.45 19.14 19.09
CA ALA A 12 -8.65 18.33 19.00
C ALA A 12 -9.06 18.08 17.54
N GLY A 13 -8.93 19.07 16.64
CA GLY A 13 -9.21 18.91 15.22
C GLY A 13 -8.29 17.91 14.52
N ILE A 14 -6.98 17.98 14.78
CA ILE A 14 -6.02 17.00 14.22
C ILE A 14 -6.28 15.61 14.82
N GLY A 15 -6.53 15.53 16.13
CA GLY A 15 -6.86 14.29 16.82
C GLY A 15 -8.16 13.64 16.32
N HIS A 16 -9.17 14.46 16.04
CA HIS A 16 -10.42 14.04 15.41
C HIS A 16 -10.14 13.38 14.06
N LEU A 17 -9.39 14.05 13.18
CA LEU A 17 -9.01 13.49 11.89
C LEU A 17 -8.20 12.19 12.06
N ALA A 18 -7.26 12.13 13.01
CA ALA A 18 -6.47 10.93 13.28
C ALA A 18 -7.34 9.72 13.66
N ILE A 19 -8.42 9.91 14.42
CA ILE A 19 -9.37 8.83 14.75
C ILE A 19 -10.06 8.33 13.48
N TRP A 20 -10.61 9.26 12.68
CA TRP A 20 -11.40 8.90 11.51
C TRP A 20 -10.56 8.31 10.38
N THR A 21 -9.36 8.84 10.13
CA THR A 21 -8.43 8.23 9.16
C THR A 21 -7.98 6.85 9.61
N ARG A 22 -7.76 6.64 10.91
CA ARG A 22 -7.41 5.32 11.45
C ARG A 22 -8.53 4.31 11.24
N LEU A 23 -9.79 4.70 11.47
CA LEU A 23 -10.95 3.86 11.19
C LEU A 23 -11.06 3.54 9.69
N HIS A 24 -10.89 4.54 8.82
CA HIS A 24 -10.89 4.34 7.38
C HIS A 24 -9.83 3.30 6.96
N CYS A 25 -8.58 3.47 7.39
CA CYS A 25 -7.50 2.53 7.10
C CYS A 25 -7.84 1.10 7.54
N PHE A 26 -8.38 0.95 8.75
CA PHE A 26 -8.73 -0.34 9.33
C PHE A 26 -9.82 -1.06 8.53
N PHE A 27 -10.93 -0.37 8.19
CA PHE A 27 -12.02 -1.02 7.47
C PHE A 27 -11.62 -1.41 6.05
N HIS A 28 -10.84 -0.59 5.35
CA HIS A 28 -10.36 -0.92 4.01
C HIS A 28 -9.35 -2.08 3.98
N ALA A 29 -8.72 -2.42 5.10
CA ALA A 29 -7.83 -3.58 5.22
C ALA A 29 -8.57 -4.90 5.46
N MET A 30 -9.88 -4.86 5.74
CA MET A 30 -10.66 -6.04 6.09
C MET A 30 -11.29 -6.71 4.86
N PRO A 31 -11.50 -8.05 4.89
CA PRO A 31 -12.12 -8.81 3.80
C PRO A 31 -13.65 -8.67 3.80
N TYR A 32 -14.18 -7.47 4.04
CA TYR A 32 -15.62 -7.22 3.98
C TYR A 32 -16.09 -7.01 2.55
N ARG A 33 -17.39 -7.22 2.31
CA ARG A 33 -18.00 -6.96 1.01
C ARG A 33 -17.91 -5.47 0.67
N GLN A 34 -17.67 -5.16 -0.61
CA GLN A 34 -17.42 -3.79 -1.05
C GLN A 34 -18.52 -2.80 -0.66
N TRP A 35 -19.80 -3.16 -0.83
CA TRP A 35 -20.92 -2.28 -0.47
C TRP A 35 -20.92 -1.88 1.02
N PHE A 36 -20.40 -2.74 1.90
CA PHE A 36 -20.30 -2.44 3.33
C PHE A 36 -19.15 -1.47 3.59
N ILE A 37 -18.01 -1.68 2.91
CA ILE A 37 -16.88 -0.73 2.95
C ILE A 37 -17.33 0.65 2.45
N ASP A 38 -18.01 0.73 1.31
CA ASP A 38 -18.51 1.99 0.74
C ASP A 38 -19.48 2.71 1.71
N ALA A 39 -20.35 1.96 2.39
CA ALA A 39 -21.28 2.53 3.37
C ALA A 39 -20.56 3.05 4.62
N VAL A 40 -19.57 2.31 5.12
CA VAL A 40 -18.75 2.72 6.27
C VAL A 40 -17.89 3.94 5.91
N GLU A 41 -17.29 3.96 4.72
CA GLU A 41 -16.51 5.07 4.18
C GLU A 41 -17.35 6.36 4.14
N LEU A 42 -18.56 6.29 3.57
CA LEU A 42 -19.47 7.44 3.53
C LEU A 42 -19.83 7.95 4.94
N CYS A 43 -20.08 7.04 5.88
CA CYS A 43 -20.32 7.40 7.28
C CYS A 43 -19.10 8.07 7.92
N ILE A 44 -17.90 7.56 7.67
CA ILE A 44 -16.65 8.15 8.17
C ILE A 44 -16.48 9.57 7.62
N TYR A 45 -16.67 9.78 6.31
CA TYR A 45 -16.58 11.11 5.70
C TYR A 45 -17.62 12.07 6.26
N ALA A 46 -18.87 11.63 6.39
CA ALA A 46 -19.93 12.43 6.96
C ALA A 46 -19.60 12.84 8.40
N MET A 47 -19.17 11.91 9.25
CA MET A 47 -18.87 12.21 10.66
C MET A 47 -17.60 13.05 10.83
N SER A 48 -16.60 12.86 9.96
CA SER A 48 -15.38 13.68 9.95
C SER A 48 -15.67 15.16 9.67
N PHE A 49 -16.75 15.45 8.94
CA PHE A 49 -17.16 16.82 8.63
C PHE A 49 -18.24 17.36 9.58
N LEU A 50 -19.27 16.56 9.88
CA LEU A 50 -20.42 17.01 10.64
C LEU A 50 -20.08 17.26 12.11
N ILE A 51 -19.24 16.45 12.74
CA ILE A 51 -18.93 16.59 14.17
C ILE A 51 -18.29 17.95 14.49
N PRO A 52 -17.23 18.40 13.79
CA PRO A 52 -16.68 19.74 13.99
C PRO A 52 -17.69 20.87 13.76
N VAL A 53 -18.56 20.73 12.75
CA VAL A 53 -19.59 21.73 12.43
C VAL A 53 -20.63 21.83 13.55
N VAL A 54 -21.15 20.69 14.02
CA VAL A 54 -22.12 20.65 15.12
C VAL A 54 -21.51 21.19 16.41
N TYR A 55 -20.26 20.84 16.71
CA TYR A 55 -19.52 21.41 17.83
C TYR A 55 -19.39 22.93 17.71
N LEU A 56 -19.03 23.46 16.54
CA LEU A 56 -18.87 24.89 16.32
C LEU A 56 -20.19 25.66 16.48
N VAL A 57 -21.29 25.13 15.92
CA VAL A 57 -22.64 25.72 16.09
C VAL A 57 -23.02 25.75 17.57
N TRP A 58 -22.83 24.64 18.28
CA TRP A 58 -23.08 24.57 19.72
C TRP A 58 -22.20 25.56 20.51
N TRP A 59 -20.92 25.66 20.17
CA TRP A 59 -19.95 26.54 20.82
C TRP A 59 -20.31 28.02 20.68
N ILE A 60 -20.71 28.47 19.48
CA ILE A 60 -21.11 29.87 19.21
C ILE A 60 -22.38 30.26 19.99
N GLN A 61 -23.25 29.30 20.28
CA GLN A 61 -24.46 29.52 21.07
C GLN A 61 -24.20 29.60 22.57
N GLN A 62 -22.99 29.26 23.05
CA GLN A 62 -22.68 29.36 24.48
C GLN A 62 -22.51 30.83 24.90
N PRO A 63 -23.07 31.26 26.04
CA PRO A 63 -22.90 32.62 26.51
C PRO A 63 -21.41 32.92 26.76
N LEU A 64 -20.93 34.05 26.24
CA LEU A 64 -19.64 34.61 26.62
C LEU A 64 -19.74 34.99 28.10
N HIS A 65 -19.27 34.14 29.00
CA HIS A 65 -19.26 34.43 30.43
C HIS A 65 -18.28 35.60 30.71
N SER A 66 -18.77 36.83 30.64
CA SER A 66 -18.03 38.03 31.07
C SER A 66 -18.30 38.38 32.54
N GLU A 67 -19.29 37.78 33.20
CA GLU A 67 -19.58 38.04 34.61
C GLU A 67 -20.08 36.75 35.30
N ALA A 68 -19.17 35.96 35.87
CA ALA A 68 -19.55 34.91 36.81
C ALA A 68 -19.02 35.30 38.20
N ALA A 69 -19.93 35.43 39.17
CA ALA A 69 -19.58 35.67 40.55
C ALA A 69 -18.65 34.54 41.06
N PRO A 70 -17.59 34.86 41.85
CA PRO A 70 -16.51 33.93 42.17
C PRO A 70 -16.91 32.63 42.91
N ASN A 71 -18.17 32.48 43.33
CA ASN A 71 -18.68 31.33 44.10
C ASN A 71 -19.92 30.64 43.50
N ALA A 72 -20.31 30.92 42.25
CA ALA A 72 -21.40 30.18 41.61
C ALA A 72 -20.89 28.81 41.11
N ALA A 73 -21.49 27.71 41.56
CA ALA A 73 -21.24 26.40 40.97
C ALA A 73 -21.67 26.43 39.49
N LEU A 74 -20.72 26.28 38.57
CA LEU A 74 -21.00 26.18 37.14
C LEU A 74 -21.68 24.82 36.89
N GLU A 75 -23.00 24.82 36.74
CA GLU A 75 -23.74 23.66 36.24
C GLU A 75 -23.61 23.59 34.72
N TYR A 76 -22.83 22.62 34.23
CA TYR A 76 -22.68 22.36 32.80
C TYR A 76 -23.78 21.41 32.28
N SER A 77 -24.23 21.64 31.05
CA SER A 77 -25.18 20.74 30.38
C SER A 77 -24.58 19.35 30.12
N VAL A 78 -25.41 18.32 29.99
CA VAL A 78 -24.97 16.97 29.57
C VAL A 78 -24.16 17.04 28.26
N LEU A 79 -24.60 17.89 27.33
CA LEU A 79 -23.94 18.09 26.04
C LEU A 79 -22.52 18.68 26.19
N TYR A 80 -22.30 19.56 27.17
CA TYR A 80 -20.94 20.03 27.50
C TYR A 80 -20.04 18.86 27.88
N TYR A 81 -20.49 17.95 28.75
CA TYR A 81 -19.70 16.79 29.15
C TYR A 81 -19.44 15.84 27.98
N CYS A 82 -20.41 15.65 27.06
CA CYS A 82 -20.19 14.90 25.82
C CYS A 82 -19.05 15.52 24.99
N TRP A 83 -19.06 16.83 24.80
CA TRP A 83 -18.00 17.53 24.06
C TRP A 83 -16.66 17.51 24.79
N PHE A 84 -16.66 17.63 26.11
CA PHE A 84 -15.46 17.56 26.92
C PHE A 84 -14.80 16.18 26.81
N VAL A 85 -15.58 15.10 26.94
CA VAL A 85 -15.10 13.74 26.75
C VAL A 85 -14.59 13.54 25.33
N TYR A 86 -15.35 13.96 24.32
CA TYR A 86 -14.93 13.84 22.92
C TYR A 86 -13.65 14.62 22.60
N GLY A 87 -13.55 15.86 23.08
CA GLY A 87 -12.35 16.69 22.92
C GLY A 87 -11.14 16.07 23.61
N THR A 88 -11.33 15.45 24.78
CA THR A 88 -10.27 14.72 25.50
C THR A 88 -9.82 13.48 24.71
N LEU A 89 -10.76 12.72 24.13
CA LEU A 89 -10.44 11.60 23.25
C LEU A 89 -9.65 12.07 22.02
N CYS A 90 -10.06 13.18 21.40
CA CYS A 90 -9.36 13.76 20.27
C CYS A 90 -7.94 14.21 20.65
N ALA A 91 -7.78 14.95 21.75
CA ALA A 91 -6.46 15.37 22.23
C ALA A 91 -5.55 14.16 22.54
N THR A 92 -6.11 13.10 23.12
CA THR A 92 -5.39 11.84 23.36
C THR A 92 -4.98 11.18 22.03
N ALA A 93 -5.89 11.13 21.06
CA ALA A 93 -5.61 10.58 19.74
C ALA A 93 -4.52 11.37 19.01
N PHE A 94 -4.49 12.71 19.14
CA PHE A 94 -3.40 13.54 18.61
C PHE A 94 -2.04 13.15 19.19
N VAL A 95 -1.95 12.99 20.52
CA VAL A 95 -0.70 12.58 21.19
C VAL A 95 -0.27 11.20 20.72
N LEU A 96 -1.19 10.22 20.70
CA LEU A 96 -0.89 8.86 20.25
C LEU A 96 -0.47 8.82 18.77
N ALA A 97 -1.17 9.52 17.89
CA ALA A 97 -0.82 9.60 16.47
C ALA A 97 0.55 10.23 16.26
N SER A 98 0.89 11.27 17.04
CA SER A 98 2.21 11.90 16.99
C SER A 98 3.32 10.95 17.45
N LEU A 99 3.10 10.22 18.54
CA LEU A 99 4.07 9.22 19.03
C LEU A 99 4.25 8.07 18.04
N LEU A 100 3.16 7.58 17.43
CA LEU A 100 3.21 6.56 16.39
C LEU A 100 3.95 7.05 15.16
N TRP A 101 3.70 8.28 14.72
CA TRP A 101 4.40 8.88 13.59
C TRP A 101 5.91 8.98 13.84
N LEU A 102 6.32 9.42 15.04
CA LEU A 102 7.74 9.43 15.43
C LEU A 102 8.35 8.02 15.44
N PHE A 103 7.61 7.03 15.93
CA PHE A 103 8.04 5.64 15.89
C PHE A 103 8.20 5.12 14.45
N TYR A 104 7.27 5.45 13.54
CA TYR A 104 7.36 5.07 12.14
C TYR A 104 8.55 5.73 11.44
N LEU A 105 8.84 6.99 11.74
CA LEU A 105 10.05 7.66 11.25
C LEU A 105 11.32 6.95 11.73
N HIS A 106 11.37 6.59 13.02
CA HIS A 106 12.50 5.86 13.57
C HIS A 106 12.70 4.50 12.89
N GLU A 107 11.62 3.73 12.69
CA GLU A 107 11.67 2.43 12.02
C GLU A 107 12.07 2.55 10.54
N ALA A 108 11.58 3.57 9.84
CA ALA A 108 11.98 3.86 8.46
C ALA A 108 13.47 4.20 8.38
N HIS A 109 13.99 5.00 9.32
CA HIS A 109 15.43 5.29 9.41
C HIS A 109 16.26 4.04 9.73
N ALA A 110 15.79 3.18 10.64
CA ALA A 110 16.46 1.93 10.95
C ALA A 110 16.46 0.98 9.75
N SER A 111 15.38 0.93 8.98
CA SER A 111 15.26 0.06 7.80
C SER A 111 16.05 0.57 6.60
N ALA A 112 16.43 1.85 6.57
CA ALA A 112 17.22 2.45 5.50
C ALA A 112 18.64 1.87 5.38
N THR A 113 19.15 1.18 6.40
CA THR A 113 20.45 0.50 6.31
C THR A 113 20.40 -0.75 5.43
N TYR A 114 19.20 -1.34 5.25
CA TYR A 114 18.99 -2.56 4.45
C TYR A 114 18.69 -2.26 2.98
N VAL A 115 18.77 -1.00 2.55
CA VAL A 115 18.51 -0.64 1.16
C VAL A 115 19.40 0.49 0.67
N GLU A 116 19.94 0.32 -0.53
CA GLU A 116 20.45 1.43 -1.34
C GLU A 116 19.56 1.61 -2.56
N GLN A 117 19.06 2.83 -2.77
CA GLN A 117 18.18 3.13 -3.89
C GLN A 117 18.83 4.10 -4.86
N ARG A 118 18.65 3.85 -6.15
CA ARG A 118 19.02 4.76 -7.23
C ARG A 118 17.89 4.86 -8.27
N PRO A 119 17.50 6.07 -8.70
CA PRO A 119 16.59 6.21 -9.82
C PRO A 119 17.29 5.73 -11.10
N LEU A 120 16.62 4.89 -11.87
CA LEU A 120 17.05 4.51 -13.22
C LEU A 120 16.45 5.43 -14.29
N GLY A 121 15.22 5.89 -14.06
CA GLY A 121 14.54 6.80 -14.97
C GLY A 121 13.23 7.33 -14.40
N ARG A 122 12.77 8.45 -14.98
CA ARG A 122 11.43 9.00 -14.77
C ARG A 122 10.85 9.29 -16.14
N TYR A 123 9.73 8.65 -16.45
CA TYR A 123 9.05 8.76 -17.73
C TYR A 123 7.79 9.60 -17.56
N ASP A 124 7.75 10.75 -18.21
CA ASP A 124 6.58 11.62 -18.21
C ASP A 124 5.77 11.38 -19.48
N PHE A 125 4.51 10.96 -19.32
CA PHE A 125 3.59 10.74 -20.42
C PHE A 125 2.59 11.89 -20.63
N GLY A 126 2.82 13.06 -20.04
CA GLY A 126 1.97 14.24 -20.14
C GLY A 126 1.68 14.67 -21.58
N ASP A 127 2.70 14.68 -22.44
CA ASP A 127 2.55 15.07 -23.87
C ASP A 127 1.67 14.09 -24.68
N VAL A 128 1.48 12.88 -24.17
CA VAL A 128 0.64 11.83 -24.78
C VAL A 128 -0.50 11.41 -23.86
N ALA A 129 -0.92 12.28 -22.94
CA ALA A 129 -1.95 12.01 -21.94
C ALA A 129 -3.25 11.48 -22.56
N ASP A 130 -3.69 12.02 -23.71
CA ASP A 130 -4.90 11.57 -24.41
C ASP A 130 -4.84 10.10 -24.87
N LYS A 131 -3.63 9.59 -25.10
CA LYS A 131 -3.39 8.18 -25.44
C LYS A 131 -3.26 7.32 -24.19
N MET A 132 -2.77 7.88 -23.08
CA MET A 132 -2.53 7.14 -21.84
C MET A 132 -3.77 7.03 -20.95
N LEU A 133 -4.68 8.00 -21.01
CA LEU A 133 -5.87 8.07 -20.17
C LEU A 133 -7.13 7.69 -20.96
N ALA A 134 -7.83 6.67 -20.48
CA ALA A 134 -8.97 6.08 -21.18
C ALA A 134 -10.29 6.83 -20.94
N ASP A 135 -10.45 7.53 -19.81
CA ASP A 135 -11.69 8.25 -19.48
C ASP A 135 -11.49 9.75 -19.16
N THR A 136 -12.56 10.52 -19.31
CA THR A 136 -12.58 11.98 -19.11
C THR A 136 -12.27 12.37 -17.67
N THR A 137 -12.72 11.59 -16.68
CA THR A 137 -12.49 11.89 -15.26
C THR A 137 -10.99 11.82 -14.95
N SER A 138 -10.30 10.79 -15.44
CA SER A 138 -8.84 10.69 -15.30
C SER A 138 -8.11 11.82 -16.03
N ARG A 139 -8.57 12.24 -17.21
CA ARG A 139 -7.99 13.40 -17.93
C ARG A 139 -8.11 14.68 -17.12
N VAL A 140 -9.31 14.97 -16.61
CA VAL A 140 -9.53 16.14 -15.74
C VAL A 140 -8.69 16.05 -14.47
N ALA A 141 -8.64 14.89 -13.82
CA ALA A 141 -7.83 14.70 -12.62
C ALA A 141 -6.33 14.90 -12.89
N SER A 142 -5.82 14.47 -14.05
CA SER A 142 -4.41 14.66 -14.42
C SER A 142 -4.00 16.14 -14.56
N MET A 143 -4.96 17.05 -14.78
CA MET A 143 -4.70 18.50 -14.84
C MET A 143 -4.57 19.15 -13.46
N ILE A 144 -4.87 18.43 -12.37
CA ILE A 144 -4.71 18.95 -11.01
C ILE A 144 -3.22 19.19 -10.75
N PRO A 145 -2.80 20.40 -10.34
CA PRO A 145 -1.40 20.70 -10.08
C PRO A 145 -0.77 19.73 -9.08
N GLY A 146 0.38 19.16 -9.45
CA GLY A 146 1.10 18.19 -8.64
C GLY A 146 0.56 16.75 -8.72
N ASN A 147 -0.40 16.47 -9.61
CA ASN A 147 -0.80 15.09 -9.90
C ASN A 147 0.23 14.42 -10.83
N GLU A 148 0.93 13.43 -10.30
CA GLU A 148 2.04 12.71 -10.93
C GLU A 148 1.57 11.37 -11.54
N ILE A 149 0.27 11.20 -11.78
CA ILE A 149 -0.29 9.93 -12.29
C ILE A 149 0.29 9.48 -13.64
N LEU A 150 0.79 10.42 -14.46
CA LEU A 150 1.44 10.14 -15.75
C LEU A 150 2.98 10.08 -15.65
N GLN A 151 3.54 10.19 -14.46
CA GLN A 151 4.99 10.20 -14.24
C GLN A 151 5.41 8.88 -13.62
N LEU A 152 5.83 7.95 -14.47
CA LEU A 152 6.27 6.63 -14.07
C LEU A 152 7.74 6.67 -13.62
N GLU A 153 8.01 6.31 -12.38
CA GLU A 153 9.37 6.16 -11.86
C GLU A 153 9.84 4.72 -11.99
N VAL A 154 11.08 4.56 -12.45
CA VAL A 154 11.78 3.28 -12.50
C VAL A 154 12.98 3.37 -11.56
N ASN A 155 12.96 2.57 -10.50
CA ASN A 155 13.96 2.60 -9.45
C ASN A 155 14.70 1.28 -9.35
N ARG A 156 15.99 1.32 -9.06
CA ARG A 156 16.74 0.15 -8.59
C ARG A 156 16.96 0.26 -7.09
N LYS A 157 16.65 -0.81 -6.36
CA LYS A 157 16.91 -0.94 -4.93
C LYS A 157 17.79 -2.16 -4.67
N GLU A 158 18.99 -1.94 -4.19
CA GLU A 158 19.85 -3.02 -3.69
C GLU A 158 19.40 -3.33 -2.25
N LEU A 159 18.94 -4.56 -2.02
CA LEU A 159 18.42 -5.03 -0.74
C LEU A 159 19.48 -5.87 -0.04
N PHE A 160 19.93 -5.44 1.13
CA PHE A 160 20.91 -6.17 1.93
C PHE A 160 20.18 -7.15 2.84
N LEU A 161 20.39 -8.44 2.61
CA LEU A 161 19.67 -9.54 3.26
C LEU A 161 20.67 -10.35 4.09
N PRO A 162 20.60 -10.30 5.44
CA PRO A 162 21.61 -10.92 6.31
C PRO A 162 21.76 -12.45 6.17
N ARG A 163 20.78 -13.12 5.57
CA ARG A 163 20.77 -14.57 5.33
C ARG A 163 20.84 -14.94 3.85
N LEU A 164 21.21 -13.99 2.98
CA LEU A 164 21.29 -14.27 1.56
C LEU A 164 22.46 -15.23 1.29
N PRO A 165 22.24 -16.32 0.54
CA PRO A 165 23.31 -17.19 0.08
C PRO A 165 24.18 -16.52 -0.98
N GLU A 166 25.49 -16.79 -0.97
CA GLU A 166 26.45 -16.24 -1.95
C GLU A 166 26.04 -16.46 -3.42
N GLN A 167 25.40 -17.60 -3.71
CA GLN A 167 24.91 -17.94 -5.05
C GLN A 167 23.87 -16.94 -5.56
N LEU A 168 23.09 -16.35 -4.65
CA LEU A 168 22.00 -15.43 -4.96
C LEU A 168 22.41 -13.96 -4.86
N ASP A 169 23.67 -13.64 -4.52
CA ASP A 169 24.15 -12.26 -4.56
C ASP A 169 24.06 -11.71 -6.00
N GLY A 170 23.44 -10.54 -6.15
CA GLY A 170 23.15 -9.94 -7.43
C GLY A 170 21.99 -10.58 -8.19
N LEU A 171 21.18 -11.45 -7.58
CA LEU A 171 19.90 -11.86 -8.15
C LEU A 171 18.98 -10.65 -8.31
N THR A 172 18.34 -10.51 -9.47
CA THR A 172 17.49 -9.35 -9.77
C THR A 172 16.02 -9.73 -9.89
N ILE A 173 15.16 -8.93 -9.25
CA ILE A 173 13.70 -9.14 -9.23
C ILE A 173 13.02 -7.84 -9.60
N THR A 174 12.29 -7.79 -10.71
CA THR A 174 11.40 -6.65 -10.97
C THR A 174 10.08 -6.87 -10.27
N HIS A 175 9.78 -6.01 -9.31
CA HIS A 175 8.59 -6.05 -8.48
C HIS A 175 7.64 -4.91 -8.88
N ILE A 176 6.44 -5.29 -9.32
CA ILE A 176 5.33 -4.39 -9.63
C ILE A 176 4.08 -4.83 -8.86
N SER A 177 3.14 -3.91 -8.65
CA SER A 177 1.89 -4.17 -7.94
C SER A 177 0.81 -3.17 -8.36
N ASP A 178 -0.45 -3.44 -7.99
CA ASP A 178 -1.54 -2.47 -8.05
C ASP A 178 -1.68 -1.83 -9.44
N LEU A 179 -1.81 -2.69 -10.45
CA LEU A 179 -1.93 -2.26 -11.85
C LEU A 179 -3.31 -1.67 -12.12
N HIS A 180 -4.36 -2.11 -11.41
CA HIS A 180 -5.73 -1.62 -11.52
C HIS A 180 -6.23 -1.45 -12.96
N LEU A 181 -6.21 -2.54 -13.74
CA LEU A 181 -6.80 -2.57 -15.08
C LEU A 181 -8.34 -2.40 -14.95
N LYS A 182 -8.76 -1.13 -14.93
CA LYS A 182 -10.14 -0.65 -14.72
C LYS A 182 -10.65 0.21 -15.88
N GLY A 183 -9.72 0.81 -16.62
CA GLY A 183 -10.00 1.79 -17.68
C GLY A 183 -9.87 3.25 -17.26
N HIS A 184 -9.11 3.56 -16.20
CA HIS A 184 -8.59 4.92 -15.94
C HIS A 184 -7.35 5.16 -16.81
N MET A 185 -6.36 4.30 -16.62
CA MET A 185 -5.26 4.13 -17.55
C MET A 185 -5.71 3.27 -18.73
N SER A 186 -5.22 3.61 -19.92
CA SER A 186 -5.46 2.89 -21.16
C SER A 186 -4.55 1.68 -21.31
N GLU A 187 -4.90 0.78 -22.23
CA GLU A 187 -4.01 -0.30 -22.66
C GLU A 187 -2.62 0.21 -23.12
N ALA A 188 -2.55 1.37 -23.78
CA ALA A 188 -1.29 1.95 -24.25
C ALA A 188 -0.33 2.31 -23.10
N TYR A 189 -0.86 2.73 -21.95
CA TYR A 189 -0.07 2.95 -20.74
C TYR A 189 0.54 1.64 -20.23
N TYR A 190 -0.26 0.57 -20.15
CA TYR A 190 0.24 -0.72 -19.68
C TYR A 190 1.26 -1.35 -20.65
N ARG A 191 1.14 -1.11 -21.96
CA ARG A 191 2.19 -1.47 -22.92
C ARG A 191 3.51 -0.76 -22.60
N LYS A 192 3.46 0.54 -22.29
CA LYS A 192 4.66 1.29 -21.86
C LYS A 192 5.24 0.79 -20.53
N VAL A 193 4.39 0.45 -19.57
CA VAL A 193 4.85 -0.16 -18.31
C VAL A 193 5.57 -1.49 -18.60
N VAL A 194 4.99 -2.36 -19.43
CA VAL A 194 5.59 -3.66 -19.77
C VAL A 194 6.90 -3.50 -20.55
N ASP A 195 6.98 -2.55 -21.49
CA ASP A 195 8.23 -2.19 -22.17
C ASP A 195 9.31 -1.87 -21.12
N GLN A 196 8.99 -0.98 -20.16
CA GLN A 196 9.94 -0.59 -19.10
C GLN A 196 10.30 -1.73 -18.14
N VAL A 197 9.37 -2.63 -17.84
CA VAL A 197 9.67 -3.81 -17.02
C VAL A 197 10.61 -4.77 -17.75
N ASN A 198 10.39 -5.02 -19.04
CA ASN A 198 11.24 -5.90 -19.83
C ASN A 198 12.63 -5.29 -20.09
N ASP A 199 12.74 -3.97 -20.27
CA ASP A 199 14.01 -3.25 -20.43
C ASP A 199 14.95 -3.43 -19.21
N LEU A 200 14.41 -3.75 -18.03
CA LEU A 200 15.20 -4.02 -16.83
C LEU A 200 15.94 -5.37 -16.89
N GLN A 201 15.49 -6.29 -17.75
CA GLN A 201 16.07 -7.62 -17.95
C GLN A 201 16.31 -8.38 -16.63
N SER A 202 15.34 -8.34 -15.72
CA SER A 202 15.46 -9.04 -14.43
C SER A 202 15.40 -10.55 -14.58
N ASP A 203 16.06 -11.25 -13.66
CA ASP A 203 16.02 -12.72 -13.56
C ASP A 203 14.59 -13.20 -13.27
N LEU A 204 13.87 -12.47 -12.40
CA LEU A 204 12.51 -12.76 -11.96
C LEU A 204 11.61 -11.52 -12.10
N ILE A 205 10.33 -11.72 -12.42
CA ILE A 205 9.31 -10.66 -12.31
C ILE A 205 8.22 -11.12 -11.33
N THR A 206 7.78 -10.22 -10.44
CA THR A 206 6.69 -10.47 -9.51
C THR A 206 5.61 -9.40 -9.58
N ILE A 207 4.35 -9.83 -9.54
CA ILE A 207 3.16 -8.97 -9.50
C ILE A 207 2.39 -9.21 -8.20
N ALA A 208 2.43 -8.24 -7.29
CA ALA A 208 1.87 -8.37 -5.93
C ALA A 208 0.39 -7.96 -5.82
N GLY A 209 -0.46 -8.49 -6.70
CA GLY A 209 -1.92 -8.31 -6.65
C GLY A 209 -2.46 -6.99 -7.21
N ASP A 210 -3.79 -6.86 -7.13
CA ASP A 210 -4.61 -5.78 -7.69
C ASP A 210 -4.29 -5.50 -9.17
N ILE A 211 -4.41 -6.55 -9.97
CA ILE A 211 -4.15 -6.55 -11.40
C ILE A 211 -5.37 -6.04 -12.15
N PHE A 212 -6.54 -6.66 -11.94
CA PHE A 212 -7.79 -6.33 -12.62
C PHE A 212 -8.88 -5.84 -11.67
N ASP A 213 -9.50 -4.72 -12.04
CA ASP A 213 -10.68 -4.18 -11.37
C ASP A 213 -11.98 -4.45 -12.16
N ARG A 214 -11.87 -4.68 -13.47
CA ARG A 214 -13.02 -4.79 -14.38
C ARG A 214 -12.78 -5.86 -15.44
N ASP A 215 -13.77 -6.73 -15.63
CA ASP A 215 -13.73 -7.86 -16.56
C ASP A 215 -13.38 -7.46 -18.00
N LYS A 216 -13.84 -6.28 -18.45
CA LYS A 216 -13.56 -5.77 -19.80
C LYS A 216 -12.05 -5.68 -20.09
N CYS A 217 -11.22 -5.50 -19.07
CA CYS A 217 -9.78 -5.34 -19.22
C CYS A 217 -9.03 -6.67 -19.23
N PHE A 218 -9.68 -7.82 -19.00
CA PHE A 218 -9.03 -9.14 -19.16
C PHE A 218 -8.45 -9.32 -20.56
N SER A 219 -9.16 -8.80 -21.57
CA SER A 219 -8.71 -8.84 -22.98
C SER A 219 -7.40 -8.08 -23.25
N TRP A 220 -6.98 -7.17 -22.36
CA TRP A 220 -5.73 -6.43 -22.51
C TRP A 220 -4.51 -7.26 -22.11
N SER A 221 -4.70 -8.29 -21.30
CA SER A 221 -3.64 -9.08 -20.67
C SER A 221 -2.66 -9.65 -21.70
N THR A 222 -3.16 -10.37 -22.71
CA THR A 222 -2.32 -11.01 -23.73
C THR A 222 -1.39 -10.03 -24.44
N ALA A 223 -1.88 -8.81 -24.71
CA ALA A 223 -1.13 -7.80 -25.43
C ALA A 223 -0.29 -6.87 -24.53
N THR A 224 -0.41 -7.03 -23.22
CA THR A 224 0.33 -6.28 -22.19
C THR A 224 1.08 -7.26 -21.29
N LEU A 225 0.48 -7.73 -20.21
CA LEU A 225 1.10 -8.58 -19.19
C LEU A 225 1.65 -9.90 -19.76
N GLY A 226 0.98 -10.49 -20.76
CA GLY A 226 1.48 -11.68 -21.46
C GLY A 226 2.76 -11.46 -22.28
N GLN A 227 3.23 -10.20 -22.40
CA GLN A 227 4.52 -9.87 -23.03
C GLN A 227 5.66 -9.76 -22.01
N LEU A 228 5.37 -9.87 -20.70
CA LEU A 228 6.40 -9.89 -19.66
C LEU A 228 7.27 -11.14 -19.83
N THR A 229 8.58 -10.97 -19.81
CA THR A 229 9.52 -12.09 -19.97
C THR A 229 10.67 -11.98 -18.98
N ALA A 230 10.91 -13.06 -18.24
CA ALA A 230 12.05 -13.18 -17.34
C ALA A 230 12.57 -14.64 -17.36
N PRO A 231 13.90 -14.86 -17.28
CA PRO A 231 14.48 -16.21 -17.35
C PRO A 231 13.96 -17.18 -16.29
N CYS A 232 13.75 -16.71 -15.06
CA CYS A 232 13.21 -17.51 -13.96
C CYS A 232 11.69 -17.48 -13.89
N GLY A 233 11.00 -16.75 -14.76
CA GLY A 233 9.54 -16.69 -14.84
C GLY A 233 8.92 -15.40 -14.30
N VAL A 234 7.62 -15.25 -14.58
CA VAL A 234 6.80 -14.11 -14.17
C VAL A 234 5.73 -14.63 -13.22
N TYR A 235 5.78 -14.19 -11.96
CA TYR A 235 4.95 -14.71 -10.88
C TYR A 235 3.92 -13.68 -10.43
N PHE A 236 2.74 -14.15 -10.05
CA PHE A 236 1.71 -13.25 -9.53
C PHE A 236 0.88 -13.88 -8.41
N VAL A 237 0.33 -13.00 -7.60
CA VAL A 237 -0.77 -13.26 -6.67
C VAL A 237 -1.92 -12.32 -7.01
N LEU A 238 -3.12 -12.64 -6.54
CA LEU A 238 -4.30 -11.77 -6.60
C LEU A 238 -4.38 -10.87 -5.37
N GLY A 239 -5.00 -9.72 -5.56
CA GLY A 239 -5.36 -8.79 -4.49
C GLY A 239 -6.85 -8.73 -4.22
N ASN A 240 -7.26 -7.74 -3.44
CA ASN A 240 -8.67 -7.58 -3.06
C ASN A 240 -9.52 -7.06 -4.22
N HIS A 241 -8.92 -6.41 -5.22
CA HIS A 241 -9.65 -5.90 -6.37
C HIS A 241 -10.17 -6.98 -7.31
N GLU A 242 -9.49 -8.13 -7.40
CA GLU A 242 -10.03 -9.26 -8.16
C GLU A 242 -11.37 -9.76 -7.61
N MET A 243 -11.63 -9.60 -6.29
CA MET A 243 -12.93 -9.92 -5.68
C MET A 243 -14.07 -9.03 -6.17
N ARG A 244 -13.77 -7.94 -6.89
CA ARG A 244 -14.75 -7.02 -7.48
C ARG A 244 -15.08 -7.37 -8.93
N THR A 245 -14.32 -8.28 -9.55
CA THR A 245 -14.62 -8.81 -10.89
C THR A 245 -15.77 -9.80 -10.83
N SER A 246 -16.34 -10.18 -11.97
CA SER A 246 -17.41 -11.19 -12.02
C SER A 246 -16.98 -12.53 -11.44
N ASP A 247 -15.71 -12.91 -11.65
CA ASP A 247 -15.12 -14.16 -11.19
C ASP A 247 -13.59 -14.01 -11.04
N PRO A 248 -13.05 -14.02 -9.81
CA PRO A 248 -11.61 -14.01 -9.57
C PRO A 248 -10.87 -15.17 -10.26
N ASN A 249 -11.52 -16.32 -10.48
CA ASN A 249 -10.90 -17.44 -11.20
C ASN A 249 -10.68 -17.12 -12.67
N LEU A 250 -11.54 -16.32 -13.29
CA LEU A 250 -11.38 -15.90 -14.67
C LEU A 250 -10.19 -14.93 -14.80
N ALA A 251 -10.03 -14.00 -13.85
CA ALA A 251 -8.85 -13.14 -13.77
C ALA A 251 -7.55 -13.97 -13.66
N ARG A 252 -7.52 -14.93 -12.72
CA ARG A 252 -6.40 -15.88 -12.57
C ARG A 252 -6.14 -16.67 -13.85
N LYS A 253 -7.19 -17.25 -14.44
CA LYS A 253 -7.07 -18.09 -15.65
C LYS A 253 -6.49 -17.29 -16.81
N THR A 254 -6.95 -16.05 -17.00
CA THR A 254 -6.46 -15.15 -18.06
C THR A 254 -4.94 -14.98 -17.98
N LEU A 255 -4.39 -14.70 -16.79
CA LEU A 255 -2.96 -14.51 -16.61
C LEU A 255 -2.17 -15.81 -16.78
N VAL A 256 -2.72 -16.94 -16.34
CA VAL A 256 -2.11 -18.26 -16.53
C VAL A 256 -2.07 -18.67 -18.00
N ASP A 257 -3.16 -18.42 -18.75
CA ASP A 257 -3.22 -18.68 -20.19
C ASP A 257 -2.20 -17.83 -20.96
N ASP A 258 -1.88 -16.63 -20.45
CA ASP A 258 -0.84 -15.73 -20.98
C ASP A 258 0.59 -16.10 -20.53
N GLY A 259 0.76 -17.20 -19.78
CA GLY A 259 2.07 -17.74 -19.40
C GLY A 259 2.63 -17.27 -18.05
N LEU A 260 1.87 -16.50 -17.26
CA LEU A 260 2.28 -16.12 -15.91
C LEU A 260 2.02 -17.26 -14.91
N ILE A 261 2.83 -17.31 -13.86
CA ILE A 261 2.81 -18.37 -12.85
C ILE A 261 2.07 -17.89 -11.60
N TYR A 262 0.95 -18.54 -11.30
CA TYR A 262 0.12 -18.23 -10.15
C TYR A 262 0.69 -18.83 -8.85
N LEU A 263 0.88 -18.00 -7.82
CA LEU A 263 1.41 -18.42 -6.50
C LEU A 263 0.36 -18.48 -5.38
N GLY A 264 -0.86 -17.99 -5.60
CA GLY A 264 -1.85 -17.82 -4.53
C GLY A 264 -2.18 -19.09 -3.74
N GLY A 265 -1.96 -19.03 -2.43
CA GLY A 265 -2.20 -20.12 -1.48
C GLY A 265 -1.25 -21.32 -1.65
N ARG A 266 -0.13 -21.14 -2.35
CA ARG A 266 0.81 -22.20 -2.70
C ARG A 266 2.25 -21.77 -2.50
N HIS A 267 3.14 -22.76 -2.44
CA HIS A 267 4.57 -22.56 -2.56
C HIS A 267 5.15 -23.50 -3.62
N MET A 268 6.32 -23.16 -4.13
CA MET A 268 7.11 -24.00 -5.01
C MET A 268 8.59 -23.73 -4.81
N THR A 269 9.41 -24.73 -5.12
CA THR A 269 10.88 -24.62 -5.06
C THR A 269 11.44 -24.58 -6.48
N LEU A 270 12.33 -23.63 -6.72
CA LEU A 270 13.10 -23.48 -7.95
C LEU A 270 14.58 -23.63 -7.61
N LEU A 271 15.38 -24.08 -8.59
CA LEU A 271 16.83 -23.92 -8.51
C LEU A 271 17.20 -22.68 -9.30
N ILE A 272 17.68 -21.64 -8.60
CA ILE A 272 18.19 -20.42 -9.22
C ILE A 272 19.68 -20.37 -8.92
N ARG A 273 20.50 -20.37 -9.98
CA ARG A 273 21.97 -20.44 -9.87
C ARG A 273 22.43 -21.63 -9.00
N GLU A 274 21.82 -22.80 -9.25
CA GLU A 274 22.04 -24.04 -8.50
C GLU A 274 21.68 -23.97 -7.00
N TYR A 275 20.98 -22.92 -6.54
CA TYR A 275 20.56 -22.76 -5.16
C TYR A 275 19.04 -22.90 -5.01
N PRO A 276 18.53 -23.63 -4.00
CA PRO A 276 17.10 -23.79 -3.79
C PRO A 276 16.45 -22.48 -3.30
N VAL A 277 15.50 -21.99 -4.08
CA VAL A 277 14.68 -20.81 -3.80
C VAL A 277 13.22 -21.23 -3.68
N VAL A 278 12.63 -20.98 -2.53
CA VAL A 278 11.20 -21.19 -2.29
C VAL A 278 10.46 -19.90 -2.61
N LEU A 279 9.53 -19.97 -3.55
CA LEU A 279 8.57 -18.92 -3.83
C LEU A 279 7.23 -19.31 -3.22
N ALA A 280 6.61 -18.41 -2.47
CA ALA A 280 5.27 -18.61 -1.92
C ALA A 280 4.36 -17.41 -2.20
N GLY A 281 3.06 -17.66 -2.33
CA GLY A 281 2.04 -16.62 -2.54
C GLY A 281 1.00 -16.58 -1.42
N ASN A 282 0.85 -15.45 -0.74
CA ASN A 282 -0.15 -15.26 0.32
C ASN A 282 -1.14 -14.13 -0.03
N GLU A 283 -2.40 -14.52 -0.23
CA GLU A 283 -3.49 -13.65 -0.67
C GLU A 283 -4.49 -13.34 0.45
N LEU A 284 -4.15 -13.69 1.70
CA LEU A 284 -4.99 -13.35 2.84
C LEU A 284 -5.06 -11.84 3.07
N PRO A 285 -6.21 -11.34 3.55
CA PRO A 285 -7.39 -12.11 3.95
C PRO A 285 -8.43 -12.39 2.84
N TRP A 286 -8.18 -11.97 1.59
CA TRP A 286 -9.20 -11.94 0.55
C TRP A 286 -9.38 -13.25 -0.22
N HIS A 287 -8.28 -13.97 -0.47
CA HIS A 287 -8.32 -15.29 -1.12
C HIS A 287 -7.67 -16.34 -0.21
N PRO A 288 -8.44 -16.98 0.69
CA PRO A 288 -7.93 -18.11 1.46
C PRO A 288 -7.78 -19.36 0.58
N PRO A 289 -6.86 -20.29 0.90
CA PRO A 289 -5.99 -20.30 2.09
C PRO A 289 -4.63 -19.62 1.88
N ALA A 290 -3.90 -19.39 2.98
CA ALA A 290 -2.45 -19.14 2.94
C ALA A 290 -1.69 -20.41 2.48
N PRO A 291 -0.45 -20.27 1.97
CA PRO A 291 0.36 -21.43 1.59
C PRO A 291 0.73 -22.26 2.82
N ASP A 292 0.56 -23.59 2.73
CA ASP A 292 0.92 -24.51 3.81
C ASP A 292 2.41 -24.84 3.78
N MET A 293 3.18 -24.08 4.57
CA MET A 293 4.63 -24.22 4.66
C MET A 293 5.09 -25.52 5.33
N ASN A 294 4.20 -26.29 5.98
CA ASN A 294 4.56 -27.58 6.58
C ASN A 294 4.74 -28.68 5.53
N THR A 295 4.22 -28.47 4.32
CA THR A 295 4.39 -29.37 3.18
C THR A 295 5.70 -29.14 2.43
N LEU A 296 6.53 -28.19 2.89
CA LEU A 296 7.80 -27.89 2.27
C LEU A 296 8.83 -28.99 2.58
N ASP A 297 9.24 -29.71 1.55
CA ASP A 297 10.23 -30.77 1.69
C ASP A 297 11.65 -30.17 1.81
N LEU A 298 12.07 -29.93 3.05
CA LEU A 298 13.43 -29.48 3.36
C LEU A 298 14.46 -30.59 3.20
N ALA A 299 14.05 -31.87 3.20
CA ALA A 299 14.98 -33.00 3.17
C ALA A 299 15.59 -33.24 1.78
N GLN A 300 15.00 -32.68 0.72
CA GLN A 300 15.54 -32.74 -0.64
C GLN A 300 16.74 -31.81 -0.87
N ASN A 301 17.00 -30.86 0.04
CA ASN A 301 18.06 -29.89 -0.13
C ASN A 301 19.13 -30.06 0.95
N ASP A 302 20.39 -30.22 0.53
CA ASP A 302 21.54 -30.18 1.44
C ASP A 302 21.75 -28.79 2.07
N GLN A 303 21.05 -27.77 1.55
CA GLN A 303 21.13 -26.38 1.95
C GLN A 303 19.74 -25.84 2.34
N LEU A 304 19.67 -25.00 3.36
CA LEU A 304 18.45 -24.29 3.73
C LEU A 304 18.03 -23.36 2.59
N PRO A 305 16.80 -23.47 2.05
CA PRO A 305 16.40 -22.67 0.90
C PRO A 305 16.20 -21.20 1.27
N PHE A 306 16.50 -20.30 0.33
CA PHE A 306 16.10 -18.91 0.41
C PHE A 306 14.60 -18.80 0.19
N LYS A 307 13.86 -18.17 1.12
CA LYS A 307 12.40 -18.08 1.07
C LYS A 307 11.95 -16.67 0.68
N LEU A 308 11.28 -16.56 -0.47
CA LEU A 308 10.66 -15.34 -0.96
C LEU A 308 9.14 -15.45 -0.94
N LEU A 309 8.49 -14.53 -0.21
CA LEU A 309 7.04 -14.40 -0.18
C LEU A 309 6.59 -13.27 -1.12
N VAL A 310 5.65 -13.56 -2.00
CA VAL A 310 4.83 -12.54 -2.66
C VAL A 310 3.48 -12.50 -1.94
N ALA A 311 3.12 -11.34 -1.39
CA ALA A 311 1.84 -11.15 -0.73
C ALA A 311 1.19 -9.89 -1.27
N HIS A 312 -0.13 -9.82 -1.30
CA HIS A 312 -0.77 -8.61 -1.77
C HIS A 312 -0.60 -7.45 -0.77
N THR A 313 -0.88 -7.69 0.52
CA THR A 313 -0.85 -6.65 1.57
C THR A 313 0.38 -6.75 2.48
N PRO A 314 0.98 -5.63 2.91
CA PRO A 314 2.02 -5.61 3.95
C PRO A 314 1.51 -6.12 5.31
N ASP A 315 0.20 -6.25 5.51
CA ASP A 315 -0.38 -6.79 6.74
C ASP A 315 0.01 -8.28 6.96
N GLN A 316 0.50 -8.98 5.94
CA GLN A 316 1.06 -10.33 6.05
C GLN A 316 2.51 -10.37 6.59
N PHE A 317 3.12 -9.24 6.93
CA PHE A 317 4.51 -9.20 7.39
C PHE A 317 4.76 -10.02 8.66
N GLY A 318 3.81 -10.01 9.59
CA GLY A 318 3.87 -10.86 10.78
C GLY A 318 3.81 -12.36 10.45
N TRP A 319 3.01 -12.75 9.46
CA TRP A 319 2.91 -14.14 9.00
C TRP A 319 4.19 -14.59 8.28
N ALA A 320 4.78 -13.72 7.45
CA ALA A 320 6.05 -13.98 6.78
C ALA A 320 7.17 -14.24 7.80
N LYS A 321 7.24 -13.38 8.82
CA LYS A 321 8.19 -13.51 9.93
C LYS A 321 8.01 -14.84 10.69
N SER A 322 6.77 -15.23 10.99
CA SER A 322 6.52 -16.47 11.76
C SER A 322 6.83 -17.76 10.98
N HIS A 323 7.05 -17.67 9.67
CA HIS A 323 7.42 -18.80 8.80
C HIS A 323 8.85 -18.68 8.24
N ASP A 324 9.66 -17.80 8.84
CA ASP A 324 11.08 -17.60 8.54
C ASP A 324 11.37 -17.18 7.09
N PHE A 325 10.48 -16.41 6.45
CA PHE A 325 10.77 -15.85 5.13
C PHE A 325 11.93 -14.86 5.19
N ASP A 326 12.81 -14.88 4.19
CA ASP A 326 13.94 -13.96 4.07
C ASP A 326 13.50 -12.61 3.47
N LEU A 327 12.71 -12.68 2.39
CA LEU A 327 12.21 -11.53 1.66
C LEU A 327 10.71 -11.63 1.44
N MET A 328 9.99 -10.54 1.67
CA MET A 328 8.57 -10.37 1.36
C MET A 328 8.36 -9.20 0.41
N LEU A 329 7.57 -9.40 -0.64
CA LEU A 329 7.18 -8.39 -1.61
C LEU A 329 5.69 -8.10 -1.48
N ALA A 330 5.32 -6.84 -1.29
CA ALA A 330 3.93 -6.41 -1.10
C ALA A 330 3.53 -5.15 -1.89
N GLY A 331 2.21 -5.00 -2.12
CA GLY A 331 1.55 -3.86 -2.74
C GLY A 331 0.41 -3.32 -1.87
N HIS A 332 -0.79 -3.17 -2.44
CA HIS A 332 -2.07 -2.81 -1.83
C HIS A 332 -2.21 -1.36 -1.33
N VAL A 333 -1.15 -0.79 -0.75
CA VAL A 333 -1.23 0.48 -0.02
C VAL A 333 -0.88 1.72 -0.84
N HIS A 334 -0.37 1.54 -2.06
CA HIS A 334 -0.15 2.58 -3.07
C HIS A 334 0.76 3.75 -2.63
N GLY A 335 1.65 3.56 -1.65
CA GLY A 335 2.39 4.70 -1.07
C GLY A 335 1.51 5.70 -0.30
N GLY A 336 0.23 5.37 -0.08
CA GLY A 336 -0.83 6.25 0.41
C GLY A 336 -1.47 7.15 -0.64
N GLN A 337 -1.05 7.07 -1.92
CA GLN A 337 -1.42 7.91 -3.08
C GLN A 337 -1.17 9.42 -2.96
N ILE A 338 -1.42 10.02 -1.79
CA ILE A 338 -1.23 11.44 -1.49
C ILE A 338 -0.29 11.53 -0.29
N ARG A 339 0.87 12.14 -0.51
CA ARG A 339 1.88 12.35 0.52
C ARG A 339 2.08 13.84 0.76
N VAL A 340 1.93 14.27 2.00
CA VAL A 340 2.16 15.65 2.41
C VAL A 340 3.66 15.85 2.63
N PRO A 341 4.30 16.86 2.01
CA PRO A 341 5.71 17.15 2.22
C PRO A 341 6.05 17.30 3.70
N GLY A 342 7.10 16.61 4.16
CA GLY A 342 7.54 16.61 5.56
C GLY A 342 6.72 15.76 6.54
N ILE A 343 5.52 15.30 6.17
CA ILE A 343 4.66 14.46 7.03
C ILE A 343 4.57 13.02 6.49
N GLY A 344 4.44 12.84 5.18
CA GLY A 344 4.22 11.54 4.55
C GLY A 344 2.75 11.28 4.22
N PRO A 345 2.32 10.00 4.08
CA PRO A 345 0.95 9.66 3.74
C PRO A 345 0.02 9.85 4.93
N ILE A 346 -1.23 10.23 4.65
CA ILE A 346 -2.27 10.43 5.66
C ILE A 346 -3.16 9.18 5.80
N VAL A 347 -3.41 8.50 4.69
CA VAL A 347 -4.32 7.35 4.59
C VAL A 347 -3.62 6.22 3.83
N SER A 348 -3.86 4.98 4.27
CA SER A 348 -3.33 3.77 3.65
C SER A 348 -4.21 2.58 4.08
N PRO A 349 -4.72 1.74 3.16
CA PRO A 349 -5.62 0.63 3.48
C PRO A 349 -4.86 -0.51 4.18
N SER A 350 -4.56 -0.34 5.46
CA SER A 350 -3.80 -1.31 6.25
C SER A 350 -4.25 -1.27 7.70
N VAL A 351 -4.26 -2.43 8.37
CA VAL A 351 -4.48 -2.49 9.82
C VAL A 351 -3.37 -1.78 10.60
N HIS A 352 -2.23 -1.50 9.99
CA HIS A 352 -1.13 -0.69 10.52
C HIS A 352 -1.16 0.78 10.06
N GLY A 353 -2.20 1.19 9.32
CA GLY A 353 -2.35 2.56 8.85
C GLY A 353 -1.24 2.91 7.87
N THR A 354 -0.52 3.99 8.14
CA THR A 354 0.50 4.54 7.23
C THR A 354 1.91 3.97 7.46
N ARG A 355 2.07 3.11 8.47
CA ARG A 355 3.37 2.53 8.88
C ARG A 355 4.12 1.89 7.71
N TYR A 356 3.46 1.03 6.95
CA TYR A 356 4.05 0.27 5.84
C TYR A 356 3.63 0.81 4.47
N SER A 357 3.50 2.13 4.33
CA SER A 357 2.94 2.74 3.12
C SER A 357 3.77 2.52 1.84
N CYS A 358 5.10 2.48 1.92
CA CYS A 358 6.00 2.14 0.82
C CYS A 358 7.44 1.99 1.33
N GLY A 359 8.31 1.36 0.54
CA GLY A 359 9.75 1.28 0.82
C GLY A 359 10.15 -0.05 1.45
N VAL A 360 11.20 -0.05 2.28
CA VAL A 360 11.77 -1.26 2.86
C VAL A 360 11.60 -1.24 4.37
N PHE A 361 11.22 -2.38 4.94
CA PHE A 361 11.01 -2.58 6.37
C PHE A 361 11.68 -3.87 6.81
N TYR A 362 12.43 -3.84 7.90
CA TYR A 362 13.09 -5.04 8.43
C TYR A 362 12.56 -5.42 9.80
N SER A 363 12.16 -6.68 9.95
CA SER A 363 11.89 -7.31 11.23
C SER A 363 12.45 -8.71 11.20
N ALA A 364 13.56 -8.92 11.90
CA ALA A 364 14.32 -10.16 11.82
C ALA A 364 13.39 -11.40 11.95
N PRO A 365 13.50 -12.37 11.02
CA PRO A 365 14.51 -12.43 9.97
C PRO A 365 14.09 -11.82 8.61
N THR A 366 12.88 -11.28 8.49
CA THR A 366 12.27 -10.92 7.20
C THR A 366 12.52 -9.46 6.84
N LEU A 367 13.01 -9.25 5.62
CA LEU A 367 12.99 -7.95 4.95
C LEU A 367 11.73 -7.86 4.07
N MET A 368 11.00 -6.76 4.15
CA MET A 368 9.82 -6.52 3.32
C MET A 368 10.04 -5.31 2.42
N HIS A 369 9.72 -5.43 1.13
CA HIS A 369 9.59 -4.32 0.22
C HIS A 369 8.12 -4.08 -0.13
N VAL A 370 7.64 -2.85 0.11
CA VAL A 370 6.30 -2.40 -0.25
C VAL A 370 6.35 -1.44 -1.45
N SER A 371 5.74 -1.86 -2.55
CA SER A 371 5.63 -1.11 -3.79
C SER A 371 4.62 0.04 -3.65
N ARG A 372 4.86 1.14 -4.37
CA ARG A 372 3.87 2.23 -4.52
C ARG A 372 2.78 1.92 -5.54
N GLY A 373 2.90 0.83 -6.29
CA GLY A 373 1.95 0.44 -7.32
C GLY A 373 2.14 1.18 -8.65
N ILE A 374 1.67 0.54 -9.72
CA ILE A 374 1.75 1.04 -11.11
C ILE A 374 0.58 1.99 -11.44
N SER A 375 -0.54 1.85 -10.73
CA SER A 375 -1.74 2.66 -10.89
C SER A 375 -2.48 2.76 -9.56
N GLY A 376 -3.69 3.32 -9.52
CA GLY A 376 -4.49 3.41 -8.31
C GLY A 376 -5.98 3.32 -8.58
N THR A 377 -6.74 3.11 -7.50
CA THR A 377 -8.22 3.04 -7.55
C THR A 377 -8.87 4.36 -7.96
N SER A 378 -8.15 5.45 -7.73
CA SER A 378 -8.51 6.83 -8.05
C SER A 378 -7.41 7.49 -8.87
N PRO A 379 -7.73 8.38 -9.83
CA PRO A 379 -6.76 8.96 -10.75
C PRO A 379 -5.93 10.11 -10.12
N LEU A 380 -5.48 9.95 -8.88
CA LEU A 380 -4.73 10.94 -8.10
C LEU A 380 -3.49 10.33 -7.47
N ARG A 381 -2.33 10.94 -7.74
CA ARG A 381 -1.02 10.60 -7.22
C ARG A 381 -0.29 11.91 -6.89
N ILE A 382 -0.15 12.29 -5.63
CA ILE A 382 0.47 13.57 -5.22
C ILE A 382 1.69 13.28 -4.33
N ASN A 383 2.88 13.70 -4.78
CA ASN A 383 4.17 13.35 -4.18
C ASN A 383 4.34 11.83 -3.99
N CYS A 384 3.76 11.05 -4.90
CA CYS A 384 3.74 9.59 -4.84
C CYS A 384 3.55 9.00 -6.26
N PRO A 385 4.47 9.27 -7.19
CA PRO A 385 4.34 8.79 -8.56
C PRO A 385 4.28 7.24 -8.60
N PRO A 386 3.60 6.66 -9.62
CA PRO A 386 3.68 5.23 -9.90
C PRO A 386 5.11 4.72 -10.01
N GLU A 387 5.36 3.49 -9.59
CA GLU A 387 6.72 2.94 -9.46
C GLU A 387 6.86 1.53 -10.03
N ILE A 388 7.87 1.34 -10.88
CA ILE A 388 8.48 0.04 -11.16
C ILE A 388 9.76 -0.06 -10.32
N THR A 389 9.93 -1.15 -9.58
CA THR A 389 11.15 -1.36 -8.79
C THR A 389 11.91 -2.60 -9.25
N GLN A 390 13.16 -2.42 -9.66
CA GLN A 390 14.12 -3.50 -9.78
C GLN A 390 14.85 -3.70 -8.45
N LEU A 391 14.64 -4.83 -7.81
CA LEU A 391 15.33 -5.25 -6.60
C LEU A 391 16.60 -6.03 -7.00
N VAL A 392 17.70 -5.77 -6.31
CA VAL A 392 18.95 -6.54 -6.43
C VAL A 392 19.31 -7.08 -5.06
N LEU A 393 19.40 -8.38 -4.90
CA LEU A 393 19.70 -8.98 -3.60
C LEU A 393 21.20 -8.91 -3.30
N ARG A 394 21.57 -8.57 -2.07
CA ARG A 394 22.97 -8.45 -1.61
C ARG A 394 23.20 -9.12 -0.26
N ASN A 395 24.36 -9.76 -0.08
CA ASN A 395 24.70 -10.45 1.17
C ASN A 395 25.02 -9.49 2.33
N ASP A 396 25.70 -8.36 2.07
CA ASP A 396 26.01 -7.30 3.03
C ASP A 396 26.61 -6.08 2.29
N LYS A 397 26.83 -4.97 3.01
CA LYS A 397 27.60 -3.81 2.53
C LYS A 397 29.08 -3.94 2.80
#